data_AF-A0A352PRP7-F1
#
_entry.id   AF-A0A352PRP7-F1
#
_cell.length_a   1.000
_cell.length_b   1.000
_cell.length_c   1.000
_cell.angle_alpha   90.00
_cell.angle_beta   90.00
_cell.angle_gamma   90.00
#
_symmetry.space_group_name_H-M   'P 1'
#
loop_
_entity.id
_entity.type
_entity.pdbx_description
1 polymer ?
#
loop_
_entity_poly.entity_id
_entity_poly.type
_entity_poly.pdbx_seq_one_letter_code
_entity_poly.pdbx_strand_id
1 'polypeptide(L)'
;MRLETRSLVGQMKQHRTSLGLIALFGICLLIVHWFWLEPLLSESQDLSERITQQQVMIQKYRDKLSQGKDLKETLSKQEKELGRLQRKVFHGEDSYQLAAKLGDIVSAKGSQELNVKSYQVLASKEYGVYQEVQLKFDFTATITGLFNFLNGIQKSSTAIQVQQMRVQKVQRKTGHDLVISVVLTALMDTSKKP
;
A
#
# COMPACT_ATOMS: atom_id res chain seq x y z
N MET A 1 -49.03 -101.03 -23.81
CA MET A 1 -49.18 -99.61 -23.42
C MET A 1 -48.17 -99.28 -22.31
N ARG A 2 -46.89 -99.06 -22.63
CA ARG A 2 -45.82 -98.71 -21.67
C ARG A 2 -44.58 -98.25 -22.44
N LEU A 3 -44.56 -97.01 -22.92
CA LEU A 3 -43.38 -96.40 -23.55
C LEU A 3 -43.44 -94.87 -23.45
N GLU A 4 -43.50 -94.26 -22.25
CA GLU A 4 -43.33 -92.79 -22.15
C GLU A 4 -42.58 -92.28 -20.89
N THR A 5 -42.12 -93.14 -19.97
CA THR A 5 -41.54 -92.65 -18.70
C THR A 5 -40.02 -92.44 -18.70
N ARG A 6 -39.31 -92.73 -19.81
CA ARG A 6 -37.84 -92.57 -19.87
C ARG A 6 -37.35 -91.21 -20.39
N SER A 7 -38.20 -90.34 -20.94
CA SER A 7 -37.79 -89.04 -21.49
C SER A 7 -37.77 -87.90 -20.47
N LEU A 8 -38.47 -88.00 -19.34
CA LEU A 8 -38.65 -86.89 -18.40
C LEU A 8 -37.45 -86.67 -17.44
N VAL A 9 -36.73 -87.73 -17.07
CA VAL A 9 -35.61 -87.64 -16.10
C VAL A 9 -34.35 -87.01 -16.72
N GLY A 10 -34.15 -87.17 -18.04
CA GLY A 10 -33.06 -86.52 -18.77
C GLY A 10 -33.24 -85.01 -18.91
N GLN A 11 -34.47 -84.55 -19.16
CA GLN A 11 -34.78 -83.13 -19.31
C GLN A 11 -34.65 -82.35 -18.00
N MET A 12 -35.01 -82.95 -16.84
CA MET A 12 -34.84 -82.29 -15.53
C MET A 12 -33.38 -82.09 -15.11
N LYS A 13 -32.46 -83.01 -15.46
CA LYS A 13 -31.03 -82.82 -15.19
C LYS A 13 -30.41 -81.75 -16.08
N GLN A 14 -30.83 -81.67 -17.34
CA GLN A 14 -30.35 -80.69 -18.31
C GLN A 14 -30.79 -79.26 -17.97
N HIS A 15 -32.00 -79.08 -17.42
CA HIS A 15 -32.47 -77.78 -16.93
C HIS A 15 -31.77 -77.30 -15.65
N ARG A 16 -31.33 -78.20 -14.76
CA ARG A 16 -30.58 -77.82 -13.56
C ARG A 16 -29.15 -77.34 -13.88
N THR A 17 -28.51 -77.93 -14.88
CA THR A 17 -27.20 -77.48 -15.35
C THR A 17 -27.27 -76.18 -16.13
N SER A 18 -28.33 -75.94 -16.92
CA SER A 18 -28.51 -74.67 -17.63
C SER A 18 -28.85 -73.52 -16.66
N LEU A 19 -29.67 -73.77 -15.64
CA LEU A 19 -29.94 -72.79 -14.58
C LEU A 19 -28.67 -72.44 -13.79
N GLY A 20 -27.83 -73.44 -13.49
CA GLY A 20 -26.54 -73.21 -12.83
C GLY A 20 -25.58 -72.36 -13.67
N LEU A 21 -25.51 -72.61 -14.97
CA LEU A 21 -24.70 -71.81 -15.91
C LEU A 21 -25.20 -70.37 -16.02
N ILE A 22 -26.51 -70.14 -16.08
CA ILE A 22 -27.09 -68.79 -16.13
C ILE A 22 -26.82 -68.04 -14.82
N ALA A 23 -26.97 -68.70 -13.67
CA ALA A 23 -26.66 -68.12 -12.38
C ALA A 23 -25.17 -67.76 -12.26
N LEU A 24 -24.28 -68.66 -12.70
CA LEU A 24 -22.83 -68.42 -12.71
C LEU A 24 -22.48 -67.24 -13.62
N PHE A 25 -23.10 -67.15 -14.79
CA PHE A 25 -22.88 -66.05 -15.73
C PHE A 25 -23.36 -64.71 -15.16
N GLY A 26 -24.52 -64.69 -14.51
CA GLY A 26 -25.04 -63.50 -13.82
C GLY A 26 -24.14 -63.03 -12.67
N ILE A 27 -23.62 -63.96 -11.88
CA ILE A 27 -22.64 -63.66 -10.81
C ILE A 27 -21.34 -63.12 -11.40
N CYS A 28 -20.84 -63.72 -12.48
CA CYS A 28 -19.63 -63.25 -13.16
C CYS A 28 -19.79 -61.83 -13.70
N LEU A 29 -20.95 -61.52 -14.31
CA LEU A 29 -21.29 -60.18 -14.79
C LEU A 29 -21.34 -59.15 -13.67
N LEU A 30 -21.91 -59.50 -12.52
CA LEU A 30 -21.95 -58.63 -11.34
C LEU A 30 -20.55 -58.34 -10.79
N ILE A 31 -19.68 -59.35 -10.73
CA ILE A 31 -18.30 -59.19 -10.28
C ILE A 31 -17.52 -58.27 -11.23
N VAL A 32 -17.64 -58.48 -12.54
CA VAL A 32 -16.98 -57.62 -13.54
C VAL A 32 -17.50 -56.19 -13.46
N HIS A 33 -18.81 -56.00 -13.30
CA HIS A 33 -19.42 -54.68 -13.17
C HIS A 33 -18.90 -53.93 -11.93
N TRP A 34 -18.85 -54.59 -10.76
CA TRP A 34 -18.31 -53.98 -9.54
C TRP A 34 -16.82 -53.66 -9.67
N PHE A 35 -16.04 -54.60 -10.21
CA PHE A 35 -14.59 -54.44 -10.32
C PHE A 35 -14.18 -53.37 -11.35
N TRP A 36 -15.02 -53.02 -12.33
CA TRP A 36 -14.71 -52.02 -13.35
C TRP A 36 -15.29 -50.63 -13.07
N LEU A 37 -16.44 -50.50 -12.41
CA LEU A 37 -17.03 -49.19 -12.15
C LEU A 37 -16.35 -48.44 -10.99
N GLU A 38 -16.01 -49.12 -9.91
CA GLU A 38 -15.34 -48.50 -8.76
C GLU A 38 -14.00 -47.85 -9.10
N PRO A 39 -13.05 -48.52 -9.79
CA PRO A 39 -11.75 -47.89 -10.09
C PRO A 39 -11.90 -46.65 -10.98
N LEU A 40 -12.81 -46.69 -11.96
CA LEU A 40 -13.00 -45.58 -12.90
C LEU A 40 -13.59 -44.32 -12.22
N LEU A 41 -14.50 -44.51 -11.27
CA LEU A 41 -15.07 -43.41 -10.48
C LEU A 41 -14.04 -42.83 -9.51
N SER A 42 -13.23 -43.68 -8.88
CA SER A 42 -12.18 -43.25 -7.95
C SER A 42 -11.06 -42.46 -8.64
N GLU A 43 -10.60 -42.90 -9.82
CA GLU A 43 -9.58 -42.16 -10.57
C GLU A 43 -10.08 -40.78 -11.00
N SER A 44 -11.34 -40.67 -11.41
CA SER A 44 -11.94 -39.39 -11.80
C SER A 44 -12.07 -38.41 -10.62
N GLN A 45 -12.46 -38.92 -9.46
CA GLN A 45 -12.54 -38.13 -8.22
C GLN A 45 -11.15 -37.67 -7.77
N ASP A 46 -10.17 -38.57 -7.74
CA ASP A 46 -8.78 -38.25 -7.42
C ASP A 46 -8.18 -37.22 -8.38
N LEU A 47 -8.45 -37.35 -9.68
CA LEU A 47 -7.97 -36.40 -10.69
C LEU A 47 -8.62 -35.03 -10.50
N SER A 48 -9.93 -34.99 -10.20
CA SER A 48 -10.67 -33.76 -9.93
C SER A 48 -10.17 -33.05 -8.66
N GLU A 49 -9.92 -33.81 -7.59
CA GLU A 49 -9.34 -33.28 -6.36
C GLU A 49 -7.94 -32.71 -6.59
N ARG A 50 -7.09 -33.43 -7.33
CA ARG A 50 -5.75 -32.94 -7.70
C ARG A 50 -5.80 -31.65 -8.52
N ILE A 51 -6.70 -31.57 -9.50
CA ILE A 51 -6.90 -30.36 -10.31
C ILE A 51 -7.36 -29.20 -9.43
N THR A 52 -8.31 -29.46 -8.52
CA THR A 52 -8.84 -28.43 -7.61
C THR A 52 -7.74 -27.92 -6.67
N GLN A 53 -6.96 -28.82 -6.07
CA GLN A 53 -5.83 -28.45 -5.19
C GLN A 53 -4.77 -27.64 -5.94
N GLN A 54 -4.44 -28.03 -7.17
CA GLN A 54 -3.50 -27.28 -8.01
C GLN A 54 -4.04 -25.90 -8.38
N GLN A 55 -5.33 -25.77 -8.69
CA GLN A 55 -5.96 -24.48 -8.97
C GLN A 55 -5.93 -23.55 -7.75
N VAL A 56 -6.22 -24.07 -6.55
CA VAL A 56 -6.13 -23.31 -5.29
C VAL A 56 -4.70 -22.81 -5.04
N MET A 57 -3.70 -23.67 -5.29
CA MET A 57 -2.29 -23.28 -5.20
C MET A 57 -1.95 -22.16 -6.19
N ILE A 58 -2.33 -22.31 -7.47
CA ILE A 58 -2.10 -21.29 -8.51
C ILE A 58 -2.76 -19.96 -8.13
N GLN A 59 -3.98 -19.99 -7.63
CA GLN A 59 -4.69 -18.80 -7.19
C GLN A 59 -3.95 -18.10 -6.04
N LYS A 60 -3.52 -18.86 -5.03
CA LYS A 60 -2.72 -18.34 -3.91
C LYS A 60 -1.39 -17.71 -4.37
N TYR A 61 -0.72 -18.30 -5.36
CA TYR A 61 0.47 -17.70 -5.95
C TYR A 61 0.17 -16.43 -6.75
N ARG A 62 -0.92 -16.39 -7.50
CA ARG A 62 -1.37 -15.18 -8.21
C ARG A 62 -1.69 -14.04 -7.24
N ASP A 63 -2.38 -14.33 -6.14
CA ASP A 63 -2.72 -13.35 -5.11
C ASP A 63 -1.48 -12.78 -4.40
N LYS A 64 -0.48 -13.64 -4.12
CA LYS A 64 0.81 -13.17 -3.61
C LYS A 64 1.55 -12.30 -4.63
N LEU A 65 1.46 -12.63 -5.91
CA LEU A 65 2.11 -11.88 -6.98
C LEU A 65 1.44 -10.51 -7.21
N SER A 66 0.11 -10.43 -7.12
CA SER A 66 -0.63 -9.16 -7.20
C SER A 66 -0.31 -8.27 -6.01
N GLN A 67 -0.31 -8.80 -4.78
CA GLN A 67 0.13 -8.07 -3.59
C GLN A 67 1.56 -7.55 -3.72
N GLY A 68 2.48 -8.35 -4.29
CA GLY A 68 3.85 -7.94 -4.56
C GLY A 68 3.95 -6.81 -5.60
N LYS A 69 3.10 -6.81 -6.63
CA LYS A 69 3.02 -5.74 -7.63
C LYS A 69 2.47 -4.44 -7.03
N ASP A 70 1.40 -4.53 -6.23
CA ASP A 70 0.78 -3.38 -5.57
C ASP A 70 1.75 -2.75 -4.56
N LEU A 71 2.52 -3.58 -3.83
CA LEU A 71 3.56 -3.10 -2.92
C LEU A 71 4.70 -2.43 -3.68
N LYS A 72 5.15 -3.00 -4.80
CA LYS A 72 6.18 -2.39 -5.65
C LYS A 72 5.73 -1.06 -6.24
N GLU A 73 4.47 -0.96 -6.68
CA GLU A 73 3.91 0.30 -7.18
C GLU A 73 3.80 1.34 -6.06
N THR A 74 3.35 0.94 -4.87
CA THR A 74 3.28 1.81 -3.69
C THR A 74 4.66 2.32 -3.29
N LEU A 75 5.66 1.44 -3.23
CA LEU A 75 7.05 1.80 -2.95
C LEU A 75 7.60 2.75 -4.01
N SER A 76 7.34 2.50 -5.30
CA SER A 76 7.79 3.40 -6.37
C SER A 76 7.12 4.79 -6.29
N LYS A 77 5.84 4.86 -5.89
CA LYS A 77 5.14 6.13 -5.64
C LYS A 77 5.77 6.87 -4.45
N GLN A 78 5.98 6.17 -3.33
CA GLN A 78 6.60 6.74 -2.14
C GLN A 78 8.04 7.20 -2.40
N GLU A 79 8.83 6.44 -3.16
CA GLU A 79 10.19 6.83 -3.56
C GLU A 79 10.19 8.08 -4.45
N LYS A 80 9.23 8.20 -5.37
CA LYS A 80 9.05 9.42 -6.18
C LYS A 80 8.61 10.62 -5.33
N GLU A 81 7.75 10.41 -4.34
CA GLU A 81 7.36 11.45 -3.39
C GLU A 81 8.53 11.87 -2.51
N LEU A 82 9.30 10.91 -1.98
CA LEU A 82 10.52 11.17 -1.21
C LEU A 82 11.56 11.92 -2.05
N GLY A 83 11.80 11.52 -3.31
CA GLY A 83 12.70 12.24 -4.21
C GLY A 83 12.22 13.66 -4.53
N ARG A 84 10.89 13.88 -4.60
CA ARG A 84 10.30 15.22 -4.72
C ARG A 84 10.46 16.04 -3.45
N LEU A 85 10.33 15.43 -2.29
CA LEU A 85 10.52 16.08 -0.99
C LEU A 85 12.00 16.40 -0.75
N GLN A 86 12.92 15.50 -1.11
CA GLN A 86 14.37 15.69 -1.00
C GLN A 86 14.84 16.88 -1.85
N ARG A 87 14.32 17.04 -3.07
CA ARG A 87 14.58 18.25 -3.89
C ARG A 87 14.01 19.54 -3.29
N LYS A 88 13.08 19.42 -2.34
CA LYS A 88 12.49 20.53 -1.58
C LYS A 88 13.18 20.76 -0.23
N VAL A 89 14.22 20.00 0.12
CA VAL A 89 15.01 20.28 1.32
C VAL A 89 16.00 21.41 1.02
N PHE A 90 16.28 22.25 2.01
CA PHE A 90 17.24 23.34 1.83
C PHE A 90 18.67 22.80 1.86
N HIS A 91 19.42 23.04 0.77
CA HIS A 91 20.80 22.60 0.60
C HIS A 91 21.78 23.73 0.96
N GLY A 92 21.75 24.18 2.21
CA GLY A 92 22.63 25.24 2.71
C GLY A 92 23.55 24.74 3.80
N GLU A 93 24.77 25.30 3.88
CA GLU A 93 25.80 24.88 4.84
C GLU A 93 25.48 25.26 6.29
N ASP A 94 24.57 26.22 6.54
CA ASP A 94 24.28 26.72 7.89
C ASP A 94 22.81 27.15 8.09
N SER A 95 22.27 26.82 9.28
CA SER A 95 20.95 27.20 9.79
C SER A 95 20.72 28.72 9.76
N TYR A 96 21.76 29.51 10.00
CA TYR A 96 21.67 30.97 9.95
C TYR A 96 21.49 31.51 8.52
N GLN A 97 22.07 30.84 7.51
CA GLN A 97 21.85 31.22 6.11
C GLN A 97 20.42 30.90 5.66
N LEU A 98 19.82 29.82 6.17
CA LEU A 98 18.41 29.52 5.94
C LEU A 98 17.52 30.61 6.54
N ALA A 99 17.82 31.03 7.78
CA ALA A 99 17.10 32.12 8.44
C ALA A 99 17.23 33.45 7.68
N ALA A 100 18.43 33.77 7.17
CA ALA A 100 18.68 34.95 6.36
C ALA A 100 17.92 34.91 5.02
N LYS A 101 17.97 33.79 4.27
CA LYS A 101 17.20 33.66 3.01
C LYS A 101 15.70 33.72 3.23
N LEU A 102 15.21 33.20 4.36
CA LEU A 102 13.81 33.40 4.73
C LEU A 102 13.54 34.86 5.07
N GLY A 103 14.42 35.53 5.81
CA GLY A 103 14.38 36.98 6.01
C GLY A 103 14.30 37.74 4.68
N ASP A 104 15.08 37.34 3.68
CA ASP A 104 15.07 37.94 2.34
C ASP A 104 13.75 37.66 1.60
N ILE A 105 13.17 36.46 1.66
CA ILE A 105 11.84 36.20 1.08
C ILE A 105 10.77 37.11 1.71
N VAL A 106 10.96 37.42 2.98
CA VAL A 106 10.07 38.26 3.78
C VAL A 106 10.28 39.75 3.49
N SER A 107 11.50 40.17 3.14
CA SER A 107 11.89 41.56 2.87
C SER A 107 11.92 41.94 1.37
N ALA A 108 12.14 40.98 0.47
CA ALA A 108 12.39 41.21 -0.97
C ALA A 108 11.17 41.73 -1.74
N LYS A 109 9.99 41.78 -1.12
CA LYS A 109 8.79 42.31 -1.74
C LYS A 109 8.53 43.79 -1.48
N GLY A 110 9.50 44.54 -0.95
CA GLY A 110 9.54 46.01 -1.00
C GLY A 110 8.29 46.74 -0.49
N SER A 111 7.40 46.05 0.22
CA SER A 111 6.14 46.60 0.63
C SER A 111 6.31 47.17 2.02
N GLN A 112 5.91 48.43 2.20
CA GLN A 112 5.73 49.06 3.52
C GLN A 112 4.75 48.28 4.43
N GLU A 113 4.25 47.14 3.98
CA GLU A 113 3.28 46.26 4.61
C GLU A 113 3.90 45.26 5.59
N LEU A 114 5.22 45.05 5.59
CA LEU A 114 5.88 44.12 6.52
C LEU A 114 7.25 44.65 6.98
N ASN A 115 7.47 44.65 8.29
CA ASN A 115 8.72 45.05 8.93
C ASN A 115 9.19 43.96 9.90
N VAL A 116 10.30 43.31 9.58
CA VAL A 116 10.90 42.26 10.41
C VAL A 116 11.67 42.88 11.56
N LYS A 117 11.32 42.51 12.79
CA LYS A 117 12.01 42.98 14.00
C LYS A 117 13.21 42.11 14.34
N SER A 118 13.05 40.80 14.25
CA SER A 118 14.11 39.84 14.56
C SER A 118 13.79 38.45 14.01
N TYR A 119 14.85 37.69 13.74
CA TYR A 119 14.78 36.25 13.55
C TYR A 119 15.74 35.56 14.53
N GLN A 120 15.34 34.41 15.06
CA GLN A 120 16.12 33.65 16.03
C GLN A 120 16.05 32.16 15.71
N VAL A 121 17.20 31.46 15.80
CA VAL A 121 17.24 30.00 15.74
C VAL A 121 16.94 29.48 17.15
N LEU A 122 15.83 28.77 17.33
CA LEU A 122 15.40 28.27 18.63
C LEU A 122 16.05 26.93 18.97
N ALA A 123 16.09 26.04 17.99
CA ALA A 123 16.62 24.70 18.16
C ALA A 123 17.06 24.15 16.81
N SER A 124 18.05 23.28 16.84
CA SER A 124 18.41 22.46 15.70
C SER A 124 18.56 21.01 16.15
N LYS A 125 17.87 20.11 15.46
CA LYS A 125 17.91 18.67 15.72
C LYS A 125 18.37 17.95 14.47
N GLU A 126 19.43 17.16 14.59
CA GLU A 126 19.94 16.32 13.51
C GLU A 126 19.22 14.97 13.52
N TYR A 127 18.73 14.56 12.35
CA TYR A 127 18.13 13.27 12.03
C TYR A 127 18.92 12.61 10.88
N GLY A 128 20.14 12.18 11.18
CA GLY A 128 21.00 11.45 10.23
C GLY A 128 21.46 12.32 9.06
N VAL A 129 20.73 12.28 7.94
CA VAL A 129 21.00 13.05 6.71
C VAL A 129 20.23 14.38 6.63
N TYR A 130 19.31 14.62 7.57
CA TYR A 130 18.52 15.85 7.63
C TYR A 130 18.69 16.55 8.96
N GLN A 131 18.54 17.86 8.97
CA GLN A 131 18.55 18.71 10.16
C GLN A 131 17.28 19.53 10.18
N GLU A 132 16.52 19.36 11.25
CA GLU A 132 15.34 20.16 11.54
C GLU A 132 15.79 21.44 12.26
N VAL A 133 15.51 22.60 11.65
CA VAL A 133 15.85 23.91 12.22
C VAL A 133 14.57 24.63 12.57
N GLN A 134 14.43 24.98 13.84
CA GLN A 134 13.32 25.77 14.34
C GLN A 134 13.71 27.24 14.37
N LEU A 135 12.96 28.06 13.66
CA LEU A 135 13.19 29.49 13.50
C LEU A 135 12.01 30.28 14.04
N LYS A 136 12.28 31.27 14.86
CA LYS A 136 11.29 32.24 15.32
C LYS A 136 11.47 33.55 14.56
N PHE A 137 10.40 34.03 13.94
CA PHE A 137 10.32 35.33 13.29
C PHE A 137 9.36 36.22 14.06
N ASP A 138 9.84 37.39 14.47
CA ASP A 138 9.03 38.44 15.06
C ASP A 138 8.99 39.61 14.08
N PHE A 139 7.79 39.97 13.62
CA PHE A 139 7.61 41.04 12.65
C PHE A 139 6.29 41.78 12.88
N THR A 140 6.21 42.99 12.34
CA THR A 140 4.97 43.77 12.26
C THR A 140 4.50 43.85 10.82
N ALA A 141 3.23 43.60 10.58
CA ALA A 141 2.68 43.62 9.23
C ALA A 141 1.30 44.28 9.17
N THR A 142 0.84 44.60 7.97
CA THR A 142 -0.58 44.75 7.67
C THR A 142 -1.20 43.37 7.40
N ILE A 143 -2.53 43.29 7.34
CA ILE A 143 -3.22 42.05 6.93
C ILE A 143 -2.71 41.55 5.56
N THR A 144 -2.54 42.45 4.61
CA THR A 144 -2.00 42.14 3.26
C THR A 144 -0.55 41.64 3.35
N GLY A 145 0.29 42.25 4.19
CA GLY A 145 1.66 41.81 4.42
C GLY A 145 1.74 40.40 4.99
N LEU A 146 0.89 40.07 5.98
CA LEU A 146 0.81 38.72 6.55
C LEU A 146 0.32 37.68 5.52
N PHE A 147 -0.68 38.03 4.72
CA PHE A 147 -1.15 37.15 3.64
C PHE A 147 -0.04 36.86 2.62
N ASN A 148 0.67 37.90 2.19
CA ASN A 148 1.79 37.77 1.26
C ASN A 148 2.93 36.92 1.83
N PHE A 149 3.23 37.07 3.12
CA PHE A 149 4.20 36.27 3.85
C PHE A 149 3.84 34.77 3.82
N LEU A 150 2.62 34.43 4.24
CA LEU A 150 2.16 33.04 4.29
C LEU A 150 2.13 32.41 2.89
N ASN A 151 1.69 33.17 1.89
CA ASN A 151 1.70 32.74 0.49
C ASN A 151 3.13 32.53 -0.05
N GLY A 152 4.08 33.37 0.38
CA GLY A 152 5.51 33.23 0.05
C GLY A 152 6.10 31.95 0.63
N ILE A 153 5.80 31.63 1.89
CA ILE A 153 6.23 30.38 2.54
C ILE A 153 5.60 29.17 1.83
N GLN A 154 4.30 29.21 1.56
CA GLN A 154 3.58 28.13 0.88
C GLN A 154 4.14 27.84 -0.52
N LYS A 155 4.56 28.88 -1.25
CA LYS A 155 5.16 28.76 -2.58
C LYS A 155 6.65 28.47 -2.55
N SER A 156 7.30 28.57 -1.40
CA SER A 156 8.73 28.32 -1.29
C SER A 156 9.03 26.88 -1.69
N SER A 157 10.15 26.68 -2.39
CA SER A 157 10.62 25.35 -2.76
C SER A 157 11.14 24.56 -1.54
N THR A 158 11.21 25.18 -0.37
CA THR A 158 11.74 24.57 0.85
C THR A 158 10.63 23.93 1.67
N ALA A 159 10.87 22.75 2.25
CA ALA A 159 9.96 22.11 3.19
C ALA A 159 9.92 22.89 4.51
N ILE A 160 9.02 23.87 4.59
CA ILE A 160 8.81 24.75 5.75
C ILE A 160 7.43 24.50 6.31
N GLN A 161 7.37 24.26 7.61
CA GLN A 161 6.13 24.08 8.36
C GLN A 161 5.96 25.20 9.38
N VAL A 162 4.76 25.76 9.45
CA VAL A 162 4.39 26.71 10.52
C VAL A 162 3.96 25.89 11.73
N GLN A 163 4.75 25.91 12.81
CA GLN A 163 4.38 25.22 14.06
C GLN A 163 3.42 26.06 14.90
N GLN A 164 3.75 27.34 15.06
CA GLN A 164 3.00 28.25 15.91
C GLN A 164 2.97 29.63 15.28
N MET A 165 1.82 30.30 15.35
CA MET A 165 1.67 31.68 14.93
C MET A 165 0.81 32.42 15.94
N ARG A 166 1.36 33.52 16.47
CA ARG A 166 0.64 34.45 17.33
C ARG A 166 0.48 35.76 16.58
N VAL A 167 -0.76 36.21 16.45
CA VAL A 167 -1.10 37.49 15.81
C VAL A 167 -1.79 38.38 16.85
N GLN A 168 -1.30 39.60 17.00
CA GLN A 168 -1.88 40.60 17.91
C GLN A 168 -2.18 41.86 17.12
N LYS A 169 -3.42 42.34 17.20
CA LYS A 169 -3.82 43.61 16.61
C LYS A 169 -3.36 44.75 17.51
N VAL A 170 -2.69 45.74 16.92
CA VAL A 170 -2.29 46.97 17.60
C VAL A 170 -3.11 48.11 17.02
N GLN A 171 -3.80 48.87 17.88
CA GLN A 171 -4.53 50.05 17.44
C GLN A 171 -3.55 51.16 17.08
N ARG A 172 -3.35 51.38 15.78
CA ARG A 172 -2.61 52.51 15.23
C ARG A 172 -3.48 53.20 14.18
N LYS A 173 -3.41 54.53 14.11
CA LYS A 173 -4.20 55.32 13.15
C LYS A 173 -3.77 55.09 11.71
N THR A 174 -2.50 54.72 11.48
CA THR A 174 -1.91 54.39 10.18
C THR A 174 -0.69 53.46 10.36
N GLY A 175 -0.36 52.64 9.36
CA GLY A 175 0.81 51.74 9.36
C GLY A 175 0.51 50.28 9.72
N HIS A 176 1.52 49.53 10.17
CA HIS A 176 1.37 48.13 10.58
C HIS A 176 0.43 48.00 11.77
N ASP A 177 -0.67 47.27 11.59
CA ASP A 177 -1.70 47.04 12.58
C ASP A 177 -1.60 45.66 13.25
N LEU A 178 -0.67 44.82 12.81
CA LEU A 178 -0.42 43.50 13.38
C LEU A 178 1.01 43.39 13.91
N VAL A 179 1.16 42.81 15.11
CA VAL A 179 2.40 42.26 15.64
C VAL A 179 2.28 40.75 15.57
N ILE A 180 3.21 40.11 14.87
CA ILE A 180 3.17 38.68 14.57
C ILE A 180 4.45 38.03 15.08
N SER A 181 4.29 36.89 15.73
CA SER A 181 5.37 35.99 16.12
C SER A 181 5.09 34.61 15.51
N VAL A 182 5.98 34.13 14.65
CA VAL A 182 5.83 32.84 13.95
C VAL A 182 7.01 31.94 14.28
N VAL A 183 6.73 30.70 14.65
CA VAL A 183 7.72 29.63 14.73
C VAL A 183 7.58 28.75 13.50
N LEU A 184 8.63 28.74 12.68
CA LEU A 184 8.78 27.94 11.48
C LEU A 184 9.74 26.79 11.76
N THR A 185 9.50 25.68 11.10
CA THR A 185 10.40 24.54 11.06
C THR A 185 10.79 24.29 9.63
N ALA A 186 12.09 24.33 9.36
CA ALA A 186 12.62 24.02 8.05
C ALA A 186 13.46 22.74 8.13
N LEU A 187 13.34 21.90 7.11
CA LEU A 187 14.23 20.76 6.92
C LEU A 187 15.42 21.19 6.04
N MET A 188 16.61 20.92 6.54
CA MET A 188 17.90 21.12 5.89
C MET A 188 18.58 19.78 5.63
N ASP A 189 19.39 19.70 4.57
CA ASP A 189 20.24 18.55 4.30
C ASP A 189 21.56 18.71 5.07
N THR A 190 21.92 17.73 5.89
CA THR A 190 23.21 17.72 6.59
C THR A 190 24.28 17.15 5.67
N SER A 191 24.65 17.89 4.64
CA SER A 191 25.82 17.54 3.83
C SER A 191 27.12 17.86 4.57
N LYS A 192 27.31 17.33 5.78
CA LYS A 192 28.65 17.11 6.31
C LYS A 192 29.26 16.00 5.46
N LYS A 193 30.00 16.39 4.42
CA LYS A 193 30.95 15.49 3.77
C LYS A 193 31.83 14.88 4.88
N PRO A 194 31.95 13.54 4.97
CA PRO A 194 33.00 12.93 5.78
C PRO A 194 34.38 13.32 5.25
#